data_AF-A0A7C9DFV5-F1
#
_entry.id   AF-A0A7C9DFV5-F1
#
_cell.length_a   1.000
_cell.length_b   1.000
_cell.length_c   1.000
_cell.angle_alpha   90.00
_cell.angle_beta   90.00
_cell.angle_gamma   90.00
#
_symmetry.space_group_name_H-M   'P 1'
#
loop_
_entity.id
_entity.type
_entity.pdbx_description
1 polymer ?
#
loop_
_entity_poly.entity_id
_entity_poly.type
_entity_poly.pdbx_seq_one_letter_code
_entity_poly.pdbx_strand_id
1 'polypeptide(L)'
;PPMMPPNAMPSFPPANITTEQIQKYLDENKKLILAILDNQNLGKLAECAQYQAQLQKNLMYLAAIADAQPQMATVPTQMTPHPGMQQGAYYMQQQAAAMAQQQGVFPPRMPAQFS
;
A
#
# COMPACT_ATOMS: atom_id res chain seq x y z
N PRO A 1 -10.06 6.73 43.66
CA PRO A 1 -10.61 6.61 42.29
C PRO A 1 -10.84 5.15 41.88
N PRO A 2 -12.07 4.74 41.51
CA PRO A 2 -12.33 3.40 41.03
C PRO A 2 -11.89 3.30 39.56
N MET A 3 -10.96 2.40 39.27
CA MET A 3 -10.51 2.08 37.92
C MET A 3 -11.58 1.17 37.30
N MET A 4 -12.28 1.64 36.28
CA MET A 4 -13.17 0.78 35.48
C MET A 4 -12.31 -0.27 34.76
N PRO A 5 -12.71 -1.55 34.71
CA PRO A 5 -11.99 -2.53 33.89
C PRO A 5 -12.05 -2.10 32.42
N PRO A 6 -10.95 -2.25 31.65
CA PRO A 6 -10.97 -1.95 30.23
C PRO A 6 -11.96 -2.91 29.57
N ASN A 7 -12.88 -2.32 28.80
CA ASN A 7 -13.73 -2.98 27.84
C ASN A 7 -13.02 -4.23 27.27
N ALA A 8 -13.53 -5.42 27.60
CA ALA A 8 -13.13 -6.64 26.93
C ALA A 8 -13.57 -6.50 25.47
N MET A 9 -12.64 -6.09 24.61
CA MET A 9 -12.83 -6.07 23.18
C MET A 9 -13.26 -7.47 22.75
N PRO A 10 -14.30 -7.62 21.91
CA PRO A 10 -14.63 -8.93 21.36
C PRO A 10 -13.39 -9.44 20.63
N SER A 11 -12.90 -10.61 21.07
CA SER A 11 -11.72 -11.26 20.52
C SER A 11 -11.79 -11.25 19.00
N PHE A 12 -10.91 -10.45 18.39
CA PHE A 12 -10.71 -10.34 16.95
C PHE A 12 -10.42 -11.71 16.34
N PRO A 13 -10.74 -11.91 15.05
CA PRO A 13 -10.83 -13.23 14.45
C PRO A 13 -9.49 -14.00 14.47
N PRO A 14 -9.54 -15.34 14.51
CA PRO A 14 -8.35 -16.18 14.50
C PRO A 14 -7.52 -15.93 13.24
N ALA A 15 -6.20 -15.98 13.36
CA ALA A 15 -5.22 -15.68 12.30
C ALA A 15 -5.28 -16.60 11.06
N ASN A 16 -6.27 -17.50 10.97
CA ASN A 16 -6.39 -18.56 9.95
C ASN A 16 -7.72 -18.48 9.19
N ILE A 17 -8.16 -17.29 8.81
CA ILE A 17 -9.28 -17.15 7.86
C ILE A 17 -8.78 -17.47 6.45
N THR A 18 -9.50 -18.36 5.77
CA THR A 18 -9.23 -18.69 4.37
C THR A 18 -10.09 -17.83 3.43
N THR A 19 -9.64 -17.71 2.18
CA THR A 19 -10.39 -17.04 1.11
C THR A 19 -11.76 -17.67 0.87
N GLU A 20 -11.92 -18.98 1.03
CA GLU A 20 -13.23 -19.65 0.87
C GLU A 20 -14.21 -19.20 1.95
N GLN A 21 -13.74 -19.02 3.19
CA GLN A 21 -14.58 -18.55 4.28
C GLN A 21 -15.02 -17.09 4.06
N ILE A 22 -14.15 -16.26 3.50
CA ILE A 22 -14.49 -14.89 3.09
C ILE A 22 -15.57 -14.92 2.00
N GLN A 23 -15.41 -15.74 0.96
CA GLN A 23 -16.41 -15.87 -0.11
C GLN A 23 -17.77 -16.32 0.42
N LYS A 24 -17.80 -17.27 1.35
CA LYS A 24 -19.04 -17.69 2.01
C LYS A 24 -19.77 -16.51 2.66
N TYR A 25 -19.05 -15.65 3.38
CA TYR A 25 -19.66 -14.46 4.00
C TYR A 25 -20.12 -13.43 2.95
N LEU A 26 -19.41 -13.27 1.84
CA LEU A 26 -19.86 -12.38 0.76
C LEU A 26 -21.14 -12.90 0.07
N ASP A 27 -21.22 -14.19 -0.21
CA ASP A 27 -22.42 -14.83 -0.76
C ASP A 27 -23.60 -14.75 0.21
N GLU A 28 -23.35 -14.95 1.51
CA GLU A 28 -24.36 -14.78 2.56
C GLU A 28 -24.85 -13.34 2.64
N ASN A 29 -23.95 -12.35 2.59
CA ASN A 29 -24.31 -10.93 2.57
C ASN A 29 -25.20 -10.58 1.38
N LYS A 30 -24.88 -11.12 0.19
CA LYS A 30 -25.73 -10.95 -1.00
C LYS A 30 -27.15 -11.49 -0.76
N LYS A 31 -27.27 -12.71 -0.21
CA LYS A 31 -28.56 -13.32 0.10
C LYS A 31 -29.35 -12.52 1.14
N LEU A 32 -28.68 -12.04 2.18
CA LEU A 32 -29.29 -11.23 3.23
C LEU A 32 -29.80 -9.89 2.67
N ILE A 33 -29.03 -9.21 1.83
CA ILE A 33 -29.47 -7.95 1.20
C ILE A 33 -30.71 -8.18 0.35
N LEU A 34 -30.73 -9.23 -0.48
CA LEU A 34 -31.91 -9.58 -1.29
C LEU A 34 -33.12 -9.89 -0.40
N ALA A 35 -32.94 -10.69 0.64
CA ALA A 35 -34.01 -11.00 1.59
C ALA A 35 -34.52 -9.74 2.32
N ILE A 36 -33.64 -8.81 2.70
CA ILE A 36 -34.04 -7.55 3.33
C ILE A 36 -34.87 -6.68 2.40
N LEU A 37 -34.50 -6.58 1.12
CA LEU A 37 -35.26 -5.82 0.13
C LEU A 37 -36.65 -6.44 -0.10
N ASP A 38 -36.72 -7.76 -0.27
CA ASP A 38 -37.99 -8.48 -0.46
C ASP A 38 -38.90 -8.36 0.77
N ASN A 39 -38.35 -8.51 1.98
CA ASN A 39 -39.15 -8.43 3.20
C ASN A 39 -39.60 -6.99 3.51
N GLN A 40 -38.86 -5.96 3.10
CA GLN A 40 -39.33 -4.58 3.18
C GLN A 40 -40.52 -4.34 2.25
N ASN A 41 -40.48 -4.87 1.02
CA ASN A 41 -41.60 -4.79 0.08
C ASN A 41 -42.86 -5.49 0.61
N LEU A 42 -42.69 -6.55 1.41
CA LEU A 42 -43.78 -7.30 2.04
C LEU A 42 -44.23 -6.73 3.40
N GLY A 43 -43.57 -5.69 3.92
CA GLY A 43 -43.87 -5.12 5.25
C GLY A 43 -43.46 -6.01 6.43
N LYS A 44 -42.58 -6.99 6.22
CA LYS A 44 -42.11 -7.95 7.23
C LYS A 44 -40.93 -7.39 8.03
N LEU A 45 -41.21 -6.37 8.85
CA LEU A 45 -40.19 -5.62 9.57
C LEU A 45 -39.40 -6.47 10.58
N ALA A 46 -40.02 -7.46 11.20
CA ALA A 46 -39.35 -8.34 12.16
C ALA A 46 -38.29 -9.21 11.47
N GLU A 47 -38.62 -9.82 10.33
CA GLU A 47 -37.67 -10.58 9.52
C GLU A 47 -36.56 -9.68 8.95
N CYS A 48 -36.89 -8.47 8.51
CA CYS A 48 -35.87 -7.48 8.11
C CYS A 48 -34.86 -7.20 9.21
N ALA A 49 -35.32 -6.97 10.45
CA ALA A 49 -34.44 -6.70 11.58
C ALA A 49 -33.48 -7.87 11.86
N GLN A 50 -33.97 -9.12 11.76
CA GLN A 50 -33.14 -10.31 11.91
C GLN A 50 -32.06 -10.40 10.83
N TYR A 51 -32.44 -10.21 9.56
CA TYR A 51 -31.49 -10.23 8.46
C TYR A 51 -30.48 -9.07 8.53
N GLN A 52 -30.89 -7.89 8.99
CA GLN A 52 -30.01 -6.75 9.21
C GLN A 52 -28.97 -7.02 10.30
N ALA A 53 -29.37 -7.63 11.42
CA ALA A 53 -28.44 -7.99 12.49
C ALA A 53 -27.38 -8.99 12.01
N GLN A 54 -27.79 -10.01 11.24
CA GLN A 54 -26.85 -10.98 10.66
C GLN A 54 -25.93 -10.33 9.62
N LEU A 55 -26.45 -9.45 8.75
CA LEU A 55 -25.65 -8.72 7.77
C LEU A 55 -24.59 -7.85 8.47
N GLN A 56 -24.98 -7.14 9.53
CA GLN A 56 -24.06 -6.31 10.30
C GLN A 56 -22.95 -7.14 10.94
N LYS A 57 -23.28 -8.31 11.50
CA LYS A 57 -22.30 -9.24 12.06
C LYS A 57 -21.27 -9.69 11.02
N ASN A 58 -21.74 -10.07 9.83
CA ASN A 58 -20.86 -10.51 8.75
C ASN A 58 -19.96 -9.37 8.26
N LEU A 59 -20.48 -8.15 8.11
CA LEU A 59 -19.69 -6.98 7.74
C LEU A 59 -18.64 -6.64 8.79
N MET A 60 -19.00 -6.66 10.06
CA MET A 60 -18.06 -6.43 11.17
C MET A 60 -16.95 -7.48 11.17
N TYR A 61 -17.30 -8.76 10.93
CA TYR A 61 -16.34 -9.85 10.86
C TYR A 61 -15.37 -9.70 9.69
N LEU A 62 -15.88 -9.34 8.50
CA LEU A 62 -15.05 -9.07 7.32
C LEU A 62 -14.11 -7.87 7.53
N ALA A 63 -14.59 -6.80 8.16
CA ALA A 63 -13.75 -5.66 8.52
C ALA A 63 -12.63 -6.06 9.49
N ALA A 64 -12.95 -6.84 10.52
CA ALA A 64 -11.96 -7.33 11.48
C ALA A 64 -10.88 -8.22 10.82
N ILE A 65 -11.25 -9.02 9.81
CA ILE A 65 -10.27 -9.79 9.01
C ILE A 65 -9.39 -8.85 8.18
N ALA A 66 -9.98 -7.84 7.54
CA ALA A 66 -9.25 -6.87 6.74
C ALA A 66 -8.23 -6.08 7.58
N ASP A 67 -8.62 -5.69 8.80
CA ASP A 67 -7.76 -4.96 9.74
C ASP A 67 -6.63 -5.84 10.32
N ALA A 68 -6.86 -7.15 10.45
CA ALA A 68 -5.88 -8.12 10.96
C ALA A 68 -4.86 -8.58 9.91
N GLN A 69 -4.95 -8.12 8.66
CA GLN A 69 -3.95 -8.44 7.64
C GLN A 69 -2.60 -7.82 8.02
N PRO A 70 -1.49 -8.56 7.97
CA PRO A 70 -0.17 -7.98 8.20
C PRO A 70 0.01 -6.84 7.18
N GLN A 71 0.18 -5.61 7.65
CA GLN A 71 0.54 -4.51 6.75
C GLN A 71 1.78 -4.97 6.02
N MET A 72 1.65 -5.18 4.71
CA MET A 72 2.78 -5.47 3.85
C MET A 72 3.71 -4.27 4.03
N ALA A 73 4.77 -4.46 4.83
CA ALA A 73 5.83 -3.48 4.95
C ALA A 73 6.25 -3.21 3.51
N THR A 74 5.92 -2.02 3.01
CA THR A 74 6.39 -1.54 1.74
C THR A 74 7.90 -1.60 1.83
N VAL A 75 8.49 -2.68 1.33
CA VAL A 75 9.93 -2.80 1.25
C VAL A 75 10.38 -1.60 0.43
N PRO A 76 11.14 -0.65 0.98
CA PRO A 76 11.71 0.38 0.15
C PRO A 76 12.58 -0.37 -0.84
N THR A 77 12.26 -0.27 -2.13
CA THR A 77 13.07 -0.76 -3.23
C THR A 77 14.50 -0.28 -2.98
N GLN A 78 15.35 -1.14 -2.43
CA GLN A 78 16.77 -0.86 -2.35
C GLN A 78 17.22 -0.79 -3.81
N MET A 79 17.44 0.44 -4.27
CA MET A 79 18.10 0.72 -5.52
C MET A 79 19.47 0.06 -5.44
N THR A 80 19.58 -1.13 -6.04
CA THR A 80 20.86 -1.76 -6.34
C THR A 80 21.65 -0.75 -7.18
N PRO A 81 22.82 -0.27 -6.71
CA PRO A 81 23.64 0.62 -7.52
C PRO A 81 24.07 -0.16 -8.77
N HIS A 82 23.56 0.26 -9.93
CA HIS A 82 23.93 -0.31 -11.22
C HIS A 82 25.42 -0.02 -11.48
N PRO A 83 26.28 -1.04 -11.75
CA PRO A 83 27.68 -0.82 -12.09
C PRO A 83 27.91 -0.27 -13.51
N GLY A 84 26.88 0.27 -14.17
CA GLY A 84 26.93 0.72 -15.57
C GLY A 84 27.50 2.14 -15.79
N MET A 85 27.65 2.96 -14.75
CA MET A 85 28.05 4.38 -14.88
C MET A 85 29.57 4.60 -14.92
N GLN A 86 30.37 3.58 -15.23
CA GLN A 86 31.82 3.71 -15.30
C GLN A 86 32.33 3.78 -16.74
N GLN A 87 31.64 3.15 -17.71
CA GLN A 87 31.99 3.22 -19.14
C GLN A 87 31.90 4.62 -19.75
N GLY A 88 31.13 5.51 -19.11
CA GLY A 88 30.97 6.92 -19.46
C GLY A 88 32.25 7.76 -19.44
N ALA A 89 33.09 7.53 -18.44
CA ALA A 89 34.19 8.44 -18.12
C ALA A 89 35.42 8.22 -19.02
N TYR A 90 35.63 6.99 -19.50
CA TYR A 90 36.84 6.63 -20.24
C TYR A 90 36.89 7.29 -21.63
N TYR A 91 35.75 7.36 -22.33
CA TYR A 91 35.70 7.98 -23.66
C TYR A 91 35.81 9.51 -23.60
N MET A 92 35.27 10.14 -22.55
CA MET A 92 35.34 11.60 -22.41
C MET A 92 36.75 12.07 -22.03
N GLN A 93 37.48 11.29 -21.21
CA GLN A 93 38.88 11.59 -20.89
C GLN A 93 39.80 11.44 -22.11
N GLN A 94 39.52 10.49 -23.01
CA GLN A 94 40.30 10.33 -24.23
C GLN A 94 40.10 11.50 -25.21
N GLN A 95 38.90 12.07 -25.28
CA GLN A 95 38.64 13.24 -26.13
C GLN A 95 39.29 14.53 -25.57
N ALA A 96 39.34 14.69 -24.25
CA ALA A 96 40.07 15.80 -23.62
C ALA A 96 41.58 15.70 -23.84
N ALA A 97 42.16 14.50 -23.75
CA ALA A 97 43.59 14.29 -23.99
C ALA A 97 44.00 14.51 -25.46
N ALA A 98 43.13 14.18 -26.42
CA ALA A 98 43.40 14.42 -27.84
C ALA A 98 43.37 15.92 -28.21
N MET A 99 42.57 16.73 -27.51
CA MET A 99 42.51 18.19 -27.77
C MET A 99 43.69 18.94 -27.14
N ALA A 100 44.24 18.43 -26.03
CA ALA A 100 45.41 19.02 -25.37
C ALA A 100 46.71 18.88 -26.19
N GLN A 101 46.81 17.90 -27.09
CA GLN A 101 48.00 17.74 -27.93
C GLN A 101 48.08 18.72 -29.11
N GLN A 102 47.01 19.45 -29.43
CA GLN A 102 47.05 20.45 -30.52
C GLN A 102 47.33 21.88 -30.05
N GLN A 103 47.28 22.17 -28.74
CA GLN A 103 47.65 23.48 -28.19
C GLN A 103 49.08 23.48 -27.66
N GLY A 104 50.02 23.18 -28.55
CA GLY A 104 51.45 23.47 -28.42
C GLY A 104 51.84 24.86 -28.92
N VAL A 105 50.89 25.78 -29.10
CA VAL A 105 51.16 27.18 -29.45
C VAL A 105 50.09 28.05 -28.79
N PHE A 106 50.53 29.07 -28.05
CA PHE A 106 49.80 30.19 -27.43
C PHE A 106 49.69 30.19 -25.89
N PRO A 107 50.19 31.24 -25.21
CA PRO A 107 50.29 31.32 -23.75
C PRO A 107 48.95 31.73 -23.09
N PRO A 108 48.78 31.49 -21.78
CA PRO A 108 47.54 31.79 -21.06
C PRO A 108 47.36 33.30 -20.87
N ARG A 109 46.21 33.84 -21.29
CA ARG A 109 45.78 35.19 -20.90
C ARG A 109 45.22 35.15 -19.48
N MET A 110 45.82 35.92 -18.58
CA MET A 110 45.28 36.21 -17.24
C MET A 110 43.97 37.01 -17.34
N PRO A 111 43.01 36.82 -16.41
CA PRO A 111 41.79 37.63 -16.37
C PRO A 111 42.10 39.01 -15.76
N ALA A 112 41.75 40.07 -16.50
CA ALA A 112 41.79 41.43 -15.99
C ALA A 112 40.63 41.66 -15.00
N GLN A 113 40.93 41.92 -13.74
CA GLN A 113 40.03 42.59 -12.81
C GLN A 113 40.48 44.05 -12.71
N PHE A 114 39.62 44.97 -13.14
CA PHE A 114 39.80 46.40 -12.97
C PHE A 114 39.38 46.82 -11.56
N SER A 115 40.11 47.78 -10.99
CA SER A 115 39.63 48.73 -9.96
C SER A 115 39.32 50.05 -10.63
#